data_AF-A0A7N5KCB9-F1
#
_entry.id   AF-A0A7N5KCB9-F1
#
_cell.length_a   1.000
_cell.length_b   1.000
_cell.length_c   1.000
_cell.angle_alpha   90.00
_cell.angle_beta   90.00
_cell.angle_gamma   90.00
#
_symmetry.space_group_name_H-M   'P 1'
#
loop_
_entity.id
_entity.type
_entity.pdbx_description
1 polymer ?
#
loop_
_entity_poly.entity_id
_entity_poly.type
_entity_poly.pdbx_seq_one_letter_code
_entity_poly.pdbx_strand_id
1 'polypeptide(L)'
;MKLFPHRVLSRLPGSLFVRATVVESAVSAASRAGGCRQRGQEWTLGGAHGFRSAASAMAPIKVRLLADPTGAFGKETDLLLDDSLVSLFGNHRLKRFSMVVEDGIVKSLNVEPDGTGLTCSLAPNILLQL
;
A
#
# COMPACT_ATOMS: atom_id res chain seq x y z
N MET A 1 -41.33 -21.19 -27.90
CA MET A 1 -40.28 -22.18 -27.62
C MET A 1 -39.35 -22.25 -28.81
N LYS A 2 -38.11 -21.74 -28.68
CA LYS A 2 -37.05 -21.87 -29.69
C LYS A 2 -35.86 -22.53 -28.99
N LEU A 3 -35.50 -23.73 -29.44
CA LEU A 3 -34.35 -24.52 -29.01
C LEU A 3 -33.26 -24.38 -30.07
N PHE A 4 -32.02 -24.05 -29.67
CA PHE A 4 -30.74 -24.29 -30.37
C PHE A 4 -29.60 -23.82 -29.44
N PRO A 5 -28.36 -24.36 -29.52
CA PRO A 5 -27.92 -25.51 -28.74
C PRO A 5 -26.78 -25.20 -27.74
N HIS A 6 -26.60 -26.12 -26.78
CA HIS A 6 -25.44 -26.20 -25.89
C HIS A 6 -24.13 -26.25 -26.69
N ARG A 7 -23.16 -25.41 -26.30
CA ARG A 7 -21.75 -25.59 -26.65
C ARG A 7 -20.93 -25.69 -25.38
N VAL A 8 -20.66 -26.93 -24.96
CA VAL A 8 -19.61 -27.27 -24.01
C VAL A 8 -18.27 -27.10 -24.73
N LEU A 9 -17.41 -26.25 -24.19
CA LEU A 9 -15.99 -26.22 -24.54
C LEU A 9 -15.20 -26.34 -23.25
N SER A 10 -14.91 -27.60 -22.94
CA SER A 10 -13.85 -28.02 -22.04
C SER A 10 -12.50 -27.53 -22.55
N ARG A 11 -11.65 -27.02 -21.64
CA ARG A 11 -10.18 -27.08 -21.70
C ARG A 11 -9.57 -26.45 -20.44
N LEU A 12 -9.18 -27.31 -19.50
CA LEU A 12 -7.98 -27.13 -18.69
C LEU A 12 -6.82 -27.74 -19.49
N PRO A 13 -5.62 -27.13 -19.48
CA PRO A 13 -4.59 -27.66 -18.60
C PRO A 13 -3.76 -26.57 -17.92
N GLY A 14 -3.24 -26.93 -16.75
CA GLY A 14 -2.49 -26.05 -15.88
C GLY A 14 -1.17 -25.53 -16.43
N SER A 15 -0.68 -24.50 -15.75
CA SER A 15 0.72 -24.10 -15.78
C SER A 15 1.14 -23.84 -14.34
N LEU A 16 1.87 -24.79 -13.75
CA LEU A 16 2.78 -24.50 -12.66
C LEU A 16 3.84 -23.54 -13.21
N PHE A 17 3.96 -22.36 -12.61
CA PHE A 17 5.21 -21.60 -12.64
C PHE A 17 5.80 -21.59 -11.25
N VAL A 18 6.51 -22.67 -10.93
CA VAL A 18 7.58 -22.64 -9.93
C VAL A 18 8.78 -22.03 -10.62
N ARG A 19 9.23 -20.87 -10.13
CA ARG A 19 10.63 -20.45 -10.26
C ARG A 19 11.00 -19.60 -9.05
N ALA A 20 11.48 -20.27 -8.01
CA ALA A 20 12.39 -19.67 -7.06
C ALA A 20 13.72 -19.46 -7.80
N THR A 21 14.07 -18.20 -8.04
CA THR A 21 15.46 -17.82 -8.28
C THR A 21 15.92 -17.02 -7.07
N VAL A 22 16.50 -17.72 -6.10
CA VAL A 22 17.52 -17.11 -5.25
C VAL A 22 18.66 -16.75 -6.19
N VAL A 23 18.82 -15.46 -6.47
CA VAL A 23 20.12 -14.93 -6.88
C VAL A 23 20.73 -14.34 -5.62
N GLU A 24 21.60 -15.11 -4.98
CA GLU A 24 22.60 -14.48 -4.11
C GLU A 24 23.50 -13.65 -5.02
N SER A 25 23.37 -12.33 -4.95
CA SER A 25 24.39 -11.45 -5.50
C SER A 25 25.34 -11.09 -4.38
N ALA A 26 26.55 -11.64 -4.48
CA ALA A 26 27.64 -11.49 -3.55
C ALA A 26 27.97 -10.01 -3.24
N VAL A 27 28.31 -9.80 -1.98
CA VAL A 27 28.98 -8.62 -1.44
C VAL A 27 30.14 -8.21 -2.35
N SER A 28 30.14 -6.94 -2.77
CA SER A 28 31.40 -6.21 -2.93
C SER A 28 31.33 -4.94 -2.10
N ALA A 29 31.87 -5.03 -0.89
CA ALA A 29 32.26 -3.88 -0.12
C ALA A 29 33.38 -3.17 -0.87
N ALA A 30 33.10 -1.99 -1.40
CA ALA A 30 34.12 -1.03 -1.79
C ALA A 30 33.74 0.34 -1.23
N SER A 31 34.31 0.60 -0.05
CA SER A 31 34.41 1.90 0.56
C SER A 31 35.05 2.90 -0.41
N ARG A 32 34.44 4.07 -0.57
CA ARG A 32 35.19 5.32 -0.75
C ARG A 32 34.33 6.54 -0.45
N ALA A 33 34.79 7.27 0.56
CA ALA A 33 34.31 8.56 0.99
C ALA A 33 34.30 9.57 -0.17
N GLY A 34 33.26 10.39 -0.22
CA GLY A 34 33.15 11.53 -1.13
C GLY A 34 31.85 12.27 -0.88
N GLY A 35 31.85 13.20 0.07
CA GLY A 35 30.70 14.07 0.32
C GLY A 35 30.41 14.96 -0.89
N CYS A 36 29.14 15.15 -1.22
CA CYS A 36 28.71 16.18 -2.16
C CYS A 36 27.85 17.20 -1.41
N ARG A 37 28.52 18.24 -0.90
CA ARG A 37 27.87 19.49 -0.46
C ARG A 37 27.46 20.25 -1.71
N GLN A 38 26.16 20.27 -2.04
CA GLN A 38 25.68 21.16 -3.09
C GLN A 38 25.13 22.46 -2.51
N ARG A 39 25.93 23.48 -2.79
CA ARG A 39 25.73 24.92 -2.69
C ARG A 39 24.47 25.33 -3.46
N GLY A 40 23.90 26.46 -3.06
CA GLY A 40 22.58 26.95 -3.43
C GLY A 40 22.21 26.88 -4.91
N GLN A 41 20.92 26.67 -5.12
CA GLN A 41 20.24 26.98 -6.37
C GLN A 41 19.08 27.91 -6.02
N GLU A 42 19.23 29.14 -6.48
CA GLU A 42 18.22 30.19 -6.62
C GLU A 42 16.92 29.59 -7.21
N TRP A 43 15.79 29.75 -6.52
CA TRP A 43 14.49 29.32 -7.04
C TRP A 43 13.96 30.40 -7.99
N THR A 44 14.20 30.26 -9.28
CA THR A 44 13.43 31.01 -10.29
C THR A 44 12.06 30.36 -10.45
N LEU A 45 11.02 31.18 -10.28
CA LEU A 45 9.61 30.81 -10.32
C LEU A 45 9.23 30.26 -11.70
N GLY A 46 8.94 28.96 -11.76
CA GLY A 46 8.40 28.28 -12.94
C GLY A 46 7.73 26.98 -12.51
N GLY A 47 6.41 26.99 -12.45
CA GLY A 47 5.58 25.95 -11.88
C GLY A 47 5.71 24.58 -12.58
N ALA A 48 6.16 23.59 -11.82
CA ALA A 48 5.69 22.20 -11.84
C ALA A 48 6.30 21.50 -10.62
N HIS A 49 5.50 21.26 -9.58
CA HIS A 49 5.92 20.48 -8.41
C HIS A 49 5.91 18.99 -8.76
N GLY A 50 6.81 18.57 -9.66
CA GLY A 50 7.10 17.16 -9.87
C GLY A 50 7.85 16.61 -8.67
N PHE A 51 7.28 15.62 -7.98
CA PHE A 51 7.98 14.89 -6.92
C PHE A 51 9.12 14.09 -7.55
N ARG A 52 10.34 14.62 -7.51
CA ARG A 52 11.53 13.86 -7.91
C ARG A 52 11.81 12.83 -6.82
N SER A 53 11.64 11.55 -7.16
CA SER A 53 12.11 10.43 -6.34
C SER A 53 13.62 10.53 -6.21
N ALA A 54 14.11 10.91 -5.03
CA ALA A 54 15.50 10.73 -4.66
C ALA A 54 15.65 9.29 -4.14
N ALA A 55 16.27 8.43 -4.93
CA ALA A 55 16.70 7.13 -4.45
C ALA A 55 17.91 7.33 -3.51
N SER A 56 17.62 7.70 -2.26
CA SER A 56 18.57 7.51 -1.17
C SER A 56 18.81 6.01 -1.04
N ALA A 57 20.06 5.56 -0.90
CA ALA A 57 20.39 4.16 -0.68
C ALA A 57 19.77 3.70 0.65
N MET A 58 18.52 3.25 0.59
CA MET A 58 17.70 2.82 1.72
C MET A 58 17.64 1.30 1.73
N ALA A 59 17.65 0.73 2.94
CA ALA A 59 17.30 -0.67 3.15
C ALA A 59 15.96 -0.99 2.45
N PRO A 60 15.76 -2.24 1.96
CA PRO A 60 14.52 -2.61 1.31
C PRO A 60 13.33 -2.34 2.24
N ILE A 61 12.39 -1.53 1.76
CA ILE A 61 11.20 -1.14 2.51
C ILE A 61 10.28 -2.36 2.62
N LYS A 62 10.03 -2.83 3.85
CA LYS A 62 9.20 -4.03 4.11
C LYS A 62 7.69 -3.78 4.01
N VAL A 63 7.28 -2.51 3.98
CA VAL A 63 5.87 -2.09 3.99
C VAL A 63 5.56 -1.33 2.70
N ARG A 64 4.51 -1.75 1.98
CA ARG A 64 3.99 -1.03 0.82
C ARG A 64 3.08 0.09 1.30
N LEU A 65 3.36 1.32 0.87
CA LEU A 65 2.51 2.48 1.15
C LEU A 65 1.52 2.68 0.00
N LEU A 66 0.24 2.79 0.33
CA LEU A 66 -0.85 3.03 -0.61
C LEU A 66 -1.54 4.35 -0.26
N ALA A 67 -1.88 5.14 -1.26
CA ALA A 67 -2.58 6.41 -1.10
C ALA A 67 -4.00 6.30 -1.66
N ASP A 68 -4.98 6.82 -0.93
CA ASP A 68 -6.37 7.01 -1.37
C ASP A 68 -6.68 8.52 -1.42
N PRO A 69 -6.24 9.24 -2.48
CA PRO A 69 -6.40 10.69 -2.55
C PRO A 69 -7.86 11.13 -2.69
N THR A 70 -8.72 10.30 -3.28
CA THR A 70 -10.15 10.59 -3.52
C THR A 70 -11.05 10.14 -2.38
N GLY A 71 -10.53 9.36 -1.43
CA GLY A 71 -11.34 8.70 -0.39
C GLY A 71 -12.26 7.62 -0.96
N ALA A 72 -11.97 7.08 -2.15
CA ALA A 72 -12.88 6.18 -2.85
C ALA A 72 -12.95 4.82 -2.14
N PHE A 73 -11.80 4.34 -1.67
CA PHE A 73 -11.73 3.12 -0.86
C PHE A 73 -12.44 3.33 0.48
N GLY A 74 -12.20 4.46 1.14
CA GLY A 74 -12.86 4.79 2.41
C GLY A 74 -14.39 4.83 2.31
N LYS A 75 -14.92 5.38 1.22
CA LYS A 75 -16.37 5.42 0.95
C LYS A 75 -16.96 4.04 0.70
N GLU A 76 -16.31 3.24 -0.14
CA GLU A 76 -16.80 1.91 -0.50
C GLU A 76 -16.79 0.93 0.69
N THR A 77 -15.85 1.13 1.61
CA THR A 77 -15.67 0.27 2.80
C THR A 77 -16.35 0.82 4.06
N ASP A 78 -16.96 2.01 3.99
CA ASP A 78 -17.52 2.73 5.15
C ASP A 78 -16.50 2.96 6.30
N LEU A 79 -15.22 3.11 5.93
CA LEU A 79 -14.11 3.33 6.85
C LEU A 79 -13.71 4.80 6.93
N LEU A 80 -14.56 5.73 6.48
CA LEU A 80 -14.33 7.15 6.66
C LEU A 80 -14.46 7.56 8.13
N LEU A 81 -13.58 8.47 8.52
CA LEU A 81 -13.62 9.15 9.81
C LEU A 81 -14.77 10.17 9.82
N ASP A 82 -15.23 10.50 11.03
CA ASP A 82 -16.36 11.41 11.25
C ASP A 82 -16.17 12.79 10.61
N ASP A 83 -17.25 13.35 10.06
CA ASP A 83 -17.27 14.62 9.35
C ASP A 83 -16.91 15.82 10.24
N SER A 84 -17.11 15.71 11.56
CA SER A 84 -16.68 16.74 12.52
C SER A 84 -15.18 17.03 12.44
N LEU A 85 -14.37 16.02 12.13
CA LEU A 85 -12.91 16.11 12.03
C LEU A 85 -12.43 16.62 10.67
N VAL A 86 -13.31 16.70 9.67
CA VAL A 86 -12.98 17.26 8.35
C VAL A 86 -12.56 18.72 8.47
N SER A 87 -13.16 19.47 9.39
CA SER A 87 -12.77 20.86 9.68
C SER A 87 -11.31 21.01 10.13
N LEU A 88 -10.77 20.00 10.82
CA LEU A 88 -9.41 19.99 11.34
C LEU A 88 -8.38 19.54 10.28
N PHE A 89 -8.74 18.55 9.47
CA PHE A 89 -7.81 17.96 8.49
C PHE A 89 -7.95 18.56 7.08
N GLY A 90 -9.01 19.31 6.81
CA GLY A 90 -9.36 19.87 5.50
C GLY A 90 -9.91 18.84 4.50
N ASN A 91 -9.93 17.56 4.85
CA ASN A 91 -10.44 16.47 4.01
C ASN A 91 -10.95 15.29 4.86
N HIS A 92 -11.73 14.40 4.24
CA HIS A 92 -12.09 13.13 4.87
C HIS A 92 -10.87 12.22 4.94
N ARG A 93 -10.63 11.66 6.13
CA ARG A 93 -9.56 10.69 6.40
C ARG A 93 -10.19 9.32 6.65
N LEU A 94 -9.38 8.28 6.53
CA LEU A 94 -9.77 6.95 6.99
C LEU A 94 -9.72 6.92 8.52
N LYS A 95 -10.64 6.17 9.12
CA LYS A 95 -10.47 5.65 10.48
C LYS A 95 -9.16 4.88 10.55
N ARG A 96 -8.57 4.80 11.74
CA ARG A 96 -7.48 3.85 11.95
C ARG A 96 -8.06 2.44 12.07
N PHE A 97 -7.58 1.55 11.22
CA PHE A 97 -7.98 0.15 11.22
C PHE A 97 -6.81 -0.73 10.79
N SER A 98 -6.94 -2.02 11.06
CA SER A 98 -6.11 -3.08 10.48
C SER A 98 -7.01 -4.18 9.94
N MET A 99 -6.55 -4.86 8.90
CA MET A 99 -7.33 -5.87 8.20
C MET A 99 -6.40 -7.03 7.78
N VAL A 100 -6.81 -8.27 8.06
CA VAL A 100 -6.17 -9.47 7.52
C VAL A 100 -6.97 -9.93 6.31
N VAL A 101 -6.30 -10.09 5.18
CA VAL A 101 -6.91 -10.45 3.90
C VAL A 101 -6.25 -11.70 3.36
N GLU A 102 -7.04 -12.74 3.09
CA GLU A 102 -6.61 -13.99 2.45
C GLU A 102 -7.38 -14.18 1.15
N ASP A 103 -6.69 -14.37 0.03
CA ASP A 103 -7.27 -14.59 -1.30
C ASP A 103 -8.34 -13.55 -1.71
N GLY A 104 -8.13 -12.29 -1.29
CA GLY A 104 -9.05 -11.19 -1.56
C GLY A 104 -10.28 -11.13 -0.64
N ILE A 105 -10.35 -12.00 0.37
CA ILE A 105 -11.43 -12.04 1.35
C ILE A 105 -10.92 -11.51 2.68
N VAL A 106 -11.69 -10.60 3.28
CA VAL A 106 -11.40 -10.06 4.61
C VAL A 106 -11.68 -11.11 5.69
N LYS A 107 -10.64 -11.52 6.42
CA LYS A 107 -10.72 -12.53 7.50
C LYS A 107 -10.93 -11.89 8.86
N SER A 108 -10.22 -10.79 9.13
CA SER A 108 -10.40 -9.98 10.32
C SER A 108 -10.36 -8.51 9.95
N LEU A 109 -11.15 -7.71 10.68
CA LEU A 109 -11.20 -6.26 10.55
C LEU A 109 -11.23 -5.67 11.96
N ASN A 110 -10.19 -4.92 12.33
CA ASN A 110 -10.08 -4.25 13.61
C ASN A 110 -10.16 -2.75 13.38
N VAL A 111 -11.32 -2.16 13.66
CA VAL A 111 -11.56 -0.72 13.55
C VAL A 111 -11.49 -0.12 14.94
N GLU A 112 -10.76 0.98 15.09
CA GLU A 112 -10.75 1.71 16.36
C GLU A 112 -12.12 2.34 16.64
N PRO A 113 -12.64 2.21 17.88
CA PRO A 113 -13.99 2.64 18.20
C PRO A 113 -14.20 4.16 18.06
N ASP A 114 -13.15 4.94 18.33
CA ASP A 114 -13.11 6.39 18.16
C ASP A 114 -12.55 6.81 16.78
N GLY A 115 -12.16 5.84 15.95
CA GLY A 115 -11.54 6.07 14.65
C GLY A 115 -10.09 6.58 14.70
N THR A 116 -9.54 6.92 15.88
CA THR A 116 -8.19 7.52 16.02
C THR A 116 -7.31 6.90 17.10
N GLY A 117 -7.84 6.11 18.02
CA GLY A 117 -7.23 5.73 19.29
C GLY A 117 -6.37 4.48 19.21
N LEU A 118 -5.28 4.38 19.98
CA LEU A 118 -4.15 3.45 19.72
C LEU A 118 -4.32 2.04 20.32
N THR A 119 -5.38 1.29 19.95
CA THR A 119 -5.68 0.00 20.59
C THR A 119 -5.65 -1.21 19.64
N CYS A 120 -6.79 -1.65 19.11
CA CYS A 120 -6.99 -2.92 18.42
C CYS A 120 -6.22 -3.05 17.09
N SER A 121 -5.91 -1.95 16.41
CA SER A 121 -5.27 -1.94 15.09
C SER A 121 -3.74 -1.97 15.10
N LEU A 122 -3.12 -2.08 16.28
CA LEU A 122 -1.66 -2.15 16.40
C LEU A 122 -1.10 -3.50 15.93
N ALA A 123 0.13 -3.47 15.42
CA ALA A 123 0.81 -4.66 14.89
C ALA A 123 0.85 -5.87 15.84
N PRO A 124 1.07 -5.73 17.17
CA PRO A 124 1.04 -6.87 18.08
C PRO A 124 -0.28 -7.65 18.06
N ASN A 125 -1.41 -6.95 17.87
CA ASN A 125 -2.72 -7.59 17.82
C ASN A 125 -2.94 -8.34 16.51
N ILE A 126 -2.38 -7.84 15.41
CA ILE A 126 -2.44 -8.53 14.12
C ILE A 126 -1.63 -9.82 14.14
N LEU A 127 -0.46 -9.82 14.78
CA LEU A 127 0.36 -11.04 14.91
C LEU A 127 -0.34 -12.18 15.65
N LEU A 128 -1.32 -11.88 16.50
CA LEU A 128 -2.14 -12.88 17.19
C LEU A 128 -3.28 -13.45 16.34
N GLN A 129 -3.57 -12.85 15.18
CA GLN A 129 -4.66 -13.22 14.27
C GLN A 129 -4.18 -13.97 13.02
N LEU A 130 -2.86 -14.04 12.82
CA LEU A 130 -2.20 -14.80 11.75
C LEU A 130 -2.03 -16.27 12.17
#